data_AF-A0A6S7LDA4-F1
#
_entry.id   AF-A0A6S7LDA4-F1
#
_cell.length_a   1.000
_cell.length_b   1.000
_cell.length_c   1.000
_cell.angle_alpha   90.00
_cell.angle_beta   90.00
_cell.angle_gamma   90.00
#
_symmetry.space_group_name_H-M   'P 1'
#
loop_
_entity.id
_entity.type
_entity.pdbx_description
1 polymer ?
#
loop_
_entity_poly.entity_id
_entity_poly.type
_entity_poly.pdbx_seq_one_letter_code
_entity_poly.pdbx_strand_id
1 'polypeptide(L)'
;MIQRKRILQQSGIFLKQNPGEAHLTIDELREMAASIDANVFMSKVSRYVGNIAGTNAYWNRVREELKAIITSVGAPTLFFTFSSADMHWPELHALFKADRY
;
A
#
# COMPACT_ATOMS: atom_id res chain seq x y z
N MET A 1 2.60 -3.31 -13.80
CA MET A 1 4.07 -3.21 -13.64
C MET A 1 4.51 -2.12 -12.65
N ILE A 2 3.96 -0.91 -12.72
CA ILE A 2 4.37 0.24 -11.88
C ILE A 2 4.17 -0.02 -10.37
N GLN A 3 3.02 -0.56 -9.95
CA GLN A 3 2.78 -0.89 -8.55
C GLN A 3 3.76 -1.94 -8.02
N ARG A 4 4.01 -3.02 -8.76
CA ARG A 4 5.02 -4.04 -8.37
C ARG A 4 6.39 -3.41 -8.16
N LYS A 5 6.83 -2.53 -9.08
CA LYS A 5 8.10 -1.80 -8.93
C LYS A 5 8.12 -0.92 -7.68
N ARG A 6 7.04 -0.16 -7.41
CA ARG A 6 6.91 0.67 -6.21
C ARG A 6 6.90 -0.16 -4.92
N ILE A 7 6.20 -1.30 -4.92
CA ILE A 7 6.18 -2.24 -3.78
C ILE A 7 7.60 -2.72 -3.48
N LEU A 8 8.32 -3.21 -4.49
CA LEU A 8 9.71 -3.69 -4.31
C LEU A 8 10.64 -2.59 -3.79
N GLN A 9 10.48 -1.35 -4.29
CA GLN A 9 11.23 -0.20 -3.78
C GLN A 9 10.93 0.06 -2.30
N GLN A 10 9.66 0.05 -1.89
CA GLN A 10 9.28 0.25 -0.49
C GLN A 10 9.76 -0.90 0.41
N SER A 11 9.70 -2.14 -0.05
CA SER A 11 10.27 -3.30 0.66
C SER A 11 11.78 -3.14 0.89
N GLY A 12 12.52 -2.65 -0.10
CA GLY A 12 13.94 -2.37 0.07
C GLY A 12 14.23 -1.24 1.07
N ILE A 13 13.38 -0.22 1.13
CA ILE A 13 13.50 0.87 2.12
C ILE A 13 13.20 0.36 3.53
N PHE A 14 12.16 -0.47 3.69
CA PHE A 14 11.80 -1.10 4.96
C PHE A 14 12.98 -1.86 5.56
N LEU A 15 13.62 -2.76 4.80
CA LEU A 15 14.76 -3.55 5.27
C LEU A 15 15.98 -2.67 5.61
N LYS A 16 16.25 -1.63 4.83
CA LYS A 16 17.36 -0.70 5.11
C LYS A 16 17.15 0.10 6.40
N GLN A 17 15.92 0.51 6.68
CA GLN A 17 15.60 1.33 7.85
C GLN A 17 15.38 0.50 9.13
N ASN A 18 15.21 -0.82 8.99
CA ASN A 18 15.03 -1.74 10.12
C ASN A 18 16.16 -2.80 10.08
N PRO A 19 17.41 -2.44 10.43
CA PRO A 19 18.55 -3.37 10.36
C PRO A 19 18.39 -4.58 11.30
N GLY A 20 17.65 -4.42 12.41
CA GLY A 20 17.25 -5.52 13.28
C GLY A 20 16.26 -6.49 12.65
N GLU A 21 15.70 -6.18 11.48
CA GLU A 21 14.79 -7.04 10.72
C GLU A 21 15.42 -7.47 9.37
N ALA A 22 16.60 -6.96 9.02
CA ALA A 22 17.29 -7.24 7.76
C ALA A 22 17.83 -8.68 7.65
N HIS A 23 17.93 -9.38 8.78
CA HIS A 23 18.33 -10.79 8.84
C HIS A 23 17.15 -11.75 8.64
N LEU A 24 15.91 -11.25 8.64
CA LEU A 24 14.72 -12.08 8.54
C LEU A 24 14.57 -12.65 7.13
N THR A 25 14.38 -13.96 7.07
CA THR A 25 14.03 -14.70 5.87
C THR A 25 12.59 -14.43 5.45
N ILE A 26 12.26 -14.77 4.20
CA ILE A 26 10.88 -14.63 3.69
C ILE A 26 9.89 -15.46 4.51
N ASP A 27 10.32 -16.62 5.01
CA ASP A 27 9.46 -17.51 5.78
C ASP A 27 9.21 -16.97 7.20
N GLU A 28 10.22 -16.38 7.85
CA GLU A 28 10.04 -15.69 9.14
C GLU A 28 9.12 -14.47 8.99
N LEU A 29 9.26 -13.69 7.91
CA LEU A 29 8.34 -12.57 7.64
C LEU A 29 6.90 -13.04 7.40
N ARG A 30 6.72 -14.22 6.78
CA ARG A 30 5.39 -14.83 6.59
C ARG A 30 4.81 -15.32 7.90
N GLU A 31 5.62 -15.93 8.74
CA GLU A 31 5.21 -16.38 10.07
C GLU A 31 4.80 -15.18 10.93
N MET A 32 5.58 -14.10 10.93
CA MET A 32 5.22 -12.85 11.61
C MET A 32 3.91 -12.23 11.09
N ALA A 33 3.64 -12.33 9.79
CA ALA A 33 2.38 -11.87 9.22
C ALA A 33 1.17 -12.75 9.59
N ALA A 34 1.42 -14.01 9.99
CA ALA A 34 0.39 -14.98 10.37
C ALA A 34 0.26 -15.16 11.90
N SER A 35 1.20 -14.64 12.69
CA SER A 35 1.23 -14.81 14.15
C SER A 35 0.33 -13.82 14.89
N ILE A 36 0.23 -13.99 16.21
CA ILE A 36 -0.47 -13.04 17.11
C ILE A 36 0.12 -11.61 17.01
N ASP A 37 1.41 -11.51 16.67
CA ASP A 37 2.11 -10.23 16.51
C ASP A 37 1.93 -9.60 15.11
N ALA A 38 1.11 -10.21 14.26
CA ALA A 38 0.82 -9.71 12.92
C ALA A 38 0.38 -8.25 12.91
N ASN A 39 -0.41 -7.81 13.90
CA ASN A 39 -0.83 -6.41 13.99
C ASN A 39 0.35 -5.44 14.19
N VAL A 40 1.32 -5.81 15.02
CA VAL A 40 2.52 -5.00 15.27
C VAL A 40 3.37 -4.94 14.02
N PHE A 41 3.62 -6.08 13.39
CA PHE A 41 4.37 -6.15 12.14
C PHE A 41 3.68 -5.38 11.01
N MET A 42 2.38 -5.58 10.81
CA MET A 42 1.59 -4.90 9.80
C MET A 42 1.52 -3.39 10.02
N SER A 43 1.54 -2.91 11.28
CA SER A 43 1.61 -1.49 11.58
C SER A 43 2.93 -0.85 11.11
N LYS A 44 4.05 -1.58 11.22
CA LYS A 44 5.36 -1.13 10.71
C LYS A 44 5.33 -1.09 9.19
N VAL A 45 4.93 -2.18 8.54
CA VAL A 45 4.84 -2.30 7.07
C VAL A 45 3.93 -1.22 6.49
N SER A 46 2.78 -0.97 7.11
CA SER A 46 1.78 0.01 6.63
C SER A 46 2.34 1.42 6.48
N ARG A 47 3.32 1.81 7.30
CA ARG A 47 3.98 3.14 7.19
C ARG A 47 4.73 3.31 5.87
N TYR A 48 5.32 2.23 5.35
CA TYR A 48 6.10 2.26 4.11
C TYR A 48 5.22 2.18 2.87
N VAL A 49 4.10 1.44 2.95
CA VAL A 49 3.20 1.27 1.80
C VAL A 49 2.10 2.33 1.70
N GLY A 50 1.96 3.22 2.69
CA GLY A 50 0.95 4.30 2.71
C GLY A 50 1.01 5.31 1.55
N ASN A 51 2.14 5.34 0.82
CA ASN A 51 2.33 6.17 -0.37
C ASN A 51 2.05 5.44 -1.69
N ILE A 52 1.67 4.15 -1.64
CA ILE A 52 1.31 3.36 -2.81
C ILE A 52 -0.21 3.42 -2.99
N ALA A 53 -0.65 4.22 -3.97
CA ALA A 53 -2.05 4.32 -4.36
C ALA A 53 -2.67 2.92 -4.60
N GLY A 54 -3.86 2.72 -4.03
CA GLY A 54 -4.61 1.46 -4.11
C GLY A 54 -4.35 0.47 -2.97
N THR A 55 -3.37 0.71 -2.09
CA THR A 55 -3.18 -0.11 -0.89
C THR A 55 -4.13 0.28 0.24
N ASN A 56 -4.42 -0.64 1.16
CA ASN A 56 -5.23 -0.34 2.35
C ASN A 56 -4.62 0.77 3.21
N ALA A 57 -3.28 0.77 3.36
CA ALA A 57 -2.59 1.82 4.10
C ALA A 57 -2.76 3.21 3.46
N TYR A 58 -2.72 3.28 2.12
CA TYR A 58 -2.99 4.51 1.39
C TYR A 58 -4.41 5.01 1.64
N TRP A 59 -5.42 4.14 1.51
CA TRP A 59 -6.81 4.54 1.73
C TRP A 59 -7.10 4.94 3.17
N ASN A 60 -6.48 4.28 4.14
CA ASN A 60 -6.55 4.68 5.54
C ASN A 60 -5.95 6.09 5.74
N ARG A 61 -4.77 6.37 5.17
CA ARG A 61 -4.15 7.72 5.23
C ARG A 61 -5.07 8.78 4.62
N VAL A 62 -5.58 8.54 3.41
CA VAL A 62 -6.50 9.48 2.72
C VAL A 62 -7.77 9.72 3.54
N ARG A 63 -8.32 8.68 4.17
CA ARG A 63 -9.49 8.81 5.06
C ARG A 63 -9.20 9.67 6.28
N GLU A 64 -8.06 9.47 6.94
CA GLU A 64 -7.70 10.28 8.12
C GLU A 64 -7.38 11.74 7.73
N GLU A 65 -6.75 11.96 6.57
CA GLU A 65 -6.57 13.31 6.00
C GLU A 65 -7.91 13.98 5.73
N LEU A 66 -8.88 13.25 5.18
CA LEU A 66 -10.23 13.75 4.94
C LEU A 66 -10.91 14.20 6.24
N LYS A 67 -10.83 13.38 7.29
CA LYS A 67 -11.36 13.73 8.62
C LYS A 67 -10.68 14.97 9.18
N ALA A 68 -9.36 15.11 9.03
CA ALA A 68 -8.63 16.28 9.47
C ALA A 68 -9.07 17.56 8.73
N ILE A 69 -9.35 17.47 7.42
CA ILE A 69 -9.90 18.57 6.64
C ILE A 69 -11.29 18.95 7.15
N ILE A 70 -12.18 17.98 7.37
CA ILE A 70 -13.52 18.24 7.92
C ILE A 70 -13.45 18.93 9.27
N THR A 71 -12.55 18.48 10.16
CA THR A 71 -12.39 19.08 11.49
C THR A 71 -11.83 20.50 11.43
N SER A 72 -10.94 20.80 10.48
CA SER A 72 -10.26 22.10 10.39
C SER A 72 -11.01 23.16 9.57
N VAL A 73 -11.64 22.75 8.47
CA VAL A 73 -12.32 23.64 7.51
C VAL A 73 -13.85 23.62 7.71
N GLY A 74 -14.38 22.56 8.31
CA GLY A 74 -15.81 22.31 8.42
C GLY A 74 -16.29 21.23 7.45
N ALA A 75 -17.52 20.76 7.63
CA ALA A 75 -18.13 19.73 6.79
C ALA A 75 -18.32 20.27 5.36
N PRO A 76 -17.71 19.66 4.33
CA PRO A 76 -17.86 20.13 2.97
C PRO A 76 -19.19 19.67 2.38
N THR A 77 -19.67 20.46 1.42
CA THR A 77 -20.96 20.26 0.77
C THR A 77 -20.94 19.16 -0.31
N LEU A 78 -19.76 18.79 -0.84
CA LEU A 78 -19.61 17.76 -1.86
C LEU A 78 -18.25 17.07 -1.78
N PHE A 79 -18.23 15.74 -1.92
CA PHE A 79 -17.02 14.93 -2.10
C PHE A 79 -17.16 14.02 -3.33
N PHE A 80 -16.12 13.97 -4.14
CA PHE A 80 -15.97 12.99 -5.22
C PHE A 80 -14.57 12.38 -5.19
N THR A 81 -14.47 11.10 -5.50
CA THR A 81 -13.20 10.41 -5.68
C THR A 81 -13.12 9.91 -7.11
N PHE A 82 -12.03 10.21 -7.80
CA PHE A 82 -11.75 9.64 -9.11
C PHE A 82 -10.80 8.46 -8.92
N SER A 83 -11.21 7.28 -9.34
CA SER A 83 -10.34 6.12 -9.42
C SER A 83 -10.17 5.72 -10.88
N SER A 84 -8.95 5.32 -11.26
CA SER A 84 -8.73 4.67 -12.54
C SER A 84 -9.31 3.25 -12.45
N ALA A 85 -10.32 2.95 -13.26
CA ALA A 85 -10.89 1.61 -13.35
C ALA A 85 -9.91 0.59 -13.97
N ASP A 86 -8.77 1.06 -14.50
CA ASP A 86 -7.75 0.26 -15.18
C ASP A 86 -7.32 -0.98 -14.39
N MET A 87 -7.28 -0.91 -13.04
CA MET A 87 -6.88 -2.05 -12.21
C MET A 87 -7.91 -3.20 -12.21
N HIS A 88 -9.17 -2.92 -12.57
CA HIS A 88 -10.26 -3.88 -12.64
C HIS A 88 -10.75 -4.07 -14.07
N TRP A 89 -9.90 -3.83 -15.07
CA TRP A 89 -10.20 -4.04 -16.48
C TRP A 89 -9.41 -5.24 -17.04
N PRO A 90 -9.94 -6.49 -16.93
CA PRO A 90 -9.21 -7.70 -17.30
C PRO A 90 -8.70 -7.69 -18.75
N GLU A 91 -9.50 -7.16 -19.68
CA GLU A 91 -9.19 -7.06 -21.10
C GLU A 91 -7.99 -6.14 -21.35
N LEU A 92 -7.94 -4.99 -20.65
CA LEU A 92 -6.80 -4.08 -20.69
C LEU A 92 -5.52 -4.77 -20.18
N HIS A 93 -5.61 -5.55 -19.10
CA HIS A 93 -4.46 -6.32 -18.60
C HIS A 93 -4.02 -7.43 -19.56
N ALA A 94 -4.95 -8.03 -20.31
CA ALA A 94 -4.65 -9.03 -21.32
C ALA A 94 -3.86 -8.44 -22.49
N LEU A 95 -4.24 -7.23 -22.95
CA LEU A 95 -3.51 -6.47 -23.96
C LEU A 95 -2.04 -6.24 -23.59
N PHE A 96 -1.76 -5.80 -22.35
CA PHE A 96 -0.38 -5.59 -21.87
C PHE A 96 0.43 -6.89 -21.66
N LYS A 97 -0.23 -8.05 -21.61
CA LYS A 97 0.45 -9.36 -21.55
C LYS A 97 0.78 -9.91 -22.93
N ALA A 98 -0.02 -9.59 -23.95
CA ALA A 98 0.19 -10.02 -25.32
C ALA A 98 1.46 -9.39 -25.94
N ASP A 99 1.78 -8.17 -25.53
CA ASP A 99 2.92 -7.36 -26.02
C ASP A 99 4.31 -7.79 -25.45
N ARG A 100 4.40 -9.01 -24.90
CA ARG A 100 5.62 -9.58 -24.29
C ARG A 100 6.17 -10.82 -25.01
N TYR A 101 5.79 -11.02 -26.26
CA TYR A 101 6.42 -11.97 -27.17
C TYR A 101 7.14 -11.23 -28.28
#